data_AF-A0A257MUW2-F1
#
_entry.id   AF-A0A257MUW2-F1
#
_cell.length_a   1.000
_cell.length_b   1.000
_cell.length_c   1.000
_cell.angle_alpha   90.00
_cell.angle_beta   90.00
_cell.angle_gamma   90.00
#
_symmetry.space_group_name_H-M   'P 1'
#
loop_
_entity.id
_entity.type
_entity.pdbx_description
1 polymer ?
#
loop_
_entity_poly.entity_id
_entity_poly.type
_entity_poly.pdbx_seq_one_letter_code
_entity_poly.pdbx_strand_id
1 'polypeptide(L)'
;MIAAYFVLLIPFIGIIFFAVSGHREEIGKYNVWLNAICLLATIWLAINVLNQGTILSSGKAFLIDPFNVYLIVLTAFVGLTTSIFSSPYMAHEKDLGKLTDRRLKLYYSMYQGFMLAMYLVLTCIAHLNPLKLPGNILFFAV
;
A
#
# COMPACT_ATOMS: atom_id res chain seq x y z
N MET A 1 3.49 15.74 1.36
CA MET A 1 2.37 15.08 2.08
C MET A 1 1.24 14.60 1.18
N ILE A 2 0.77 15.39 0.21
CA ILE A 2 -0.37 15.02 -0.66
C ILE A 2 -0.18 13.63 -1.31
N ALA A 3 0.98 13.36 -1.89
CA ALA A 3 1.29 12.07 -2.52
C ALA A 3 1.14 10.86 -1.54
N ALA A 4 1.52 11.02 -0.28
CA ALA A 4 1.39 9.95 0.73
C ALA A 4 -0.08 9.61 1.00
N TYR A 5 -0.97 10.61 1.01
CA TYR A 5 -2.41 10.36 1.14
C TYR A 5 -2.96 9.58 -0.05
N PHE A 6 -2.51 9.87 -1.28
CA PHE A 6 -2.91 9.08 -2.44
C PHE A 6 -2.47 7.63 -2.33
N VAL A 7 -1.24 7.37 -1.91
CA VAL A 7 -0.70 6.00 -1.72
C VAL A 7 -1.56 5.18 -0.75
N LEU A 8 -2.18 5.80 0.26
CA LEU A 8 -3.08 5.13 1.21
C LEU A 8 -4.54 5.10 0.72
N LEU A 9 -5.03 6.18 0.11
CA LEU A 9 -6.42 6.28 -0.33
C LEU A 9 -6.73 5.36 -1.50
N ILE A 10 -5.81 5.18 -2.45
CA ILE A 10 -6.02 4.30 -3.61
C ILE A 10 -6.36 2.87 -3.18
N PRO A 11 -5.56 2.17 -2.36
CA PRO A 11 -5.91 0.82 -1.94
C PRO A 11 -7.10 0.80 -0.99
N PHE A 12 -7.31 1.82 -0.16
CA PHE A 12 -8.51 1.91 0.66
C PHE A 12 -9.80 1.98 -0.17
N ILE A 13 -9.83 2.82 -1.21
CA ILE A 13 -10.93 2.87 -2.18
C ILE A 13 -11.05 1.53 -2.90
N GLY A 14 -9.93 0.88 -3.24
CA GLY A 14 -9.90 -0.46 -3.83
C GLY A 14 -10.61 -1.52 -2.99
N ILE A 15 -10.40 -1.53 -1.66
CA ILE A 15 -11.09 -2.44 -0.73
C ILE A 15 -12.61 -2.27 -0.86
N ILE A 16 -13.10 -1.03 -0.74
CA ILE A 16 -14.53 -0.73 -0.81
C ILE A 16 -15.09 -1.06 -2.19
N PHE A 17 -14.37 -0.67 -3.24
CA PHE A 17 -14.74 -0.92 -4.63
C PHE A 17 -14.95 -2.41 -4.87
N PHE A 18 -13.99 -3.28 -4.52
CA PHE A 18 -14.13 -4.72 -4.74
C PHE A 18 -15.14 -5.39 -3.80
N ALA A 19 -15.30 -4.89 -2.58
CA ALA A 19 -16.31 -5.41 -1.65
C ALA A 19 -17.75 -5.19 -2.17
N VAL A 20 -18.01 -4.06 -2.83
CA VAL A 20 -19.35 -3.66 -3.30
C VAL A 20 -19.58 -3.97 -4.78
N SER A 21 -18.51 -4.23 -5.55
CA SER A 21 -18.59 -4.47 -7.00
C SER A 21 -19.54 -5.62 -7.36
N GLY A 22 -20.39 -5.38 -8.36
CA GLY A 22 -21.22 -6.39 -9.02
C GLY A 22 -20.40 -7.46 -9.76
N HIS A 23 -21.08 -8.44 -10.36
CA HIS A 23 -20.43 -9.45 -11.20
C HIS A 23 -19.87 -8.79 -12.46
N ARG A 24 -18.54 -8.84 -12.65
CA ARG A 24 -17.86 -8.33 -13.85
C ARG A 24 -16.74 -9.29 -14.24
N GLU A 25 -16.68 -9.70 -15.50
CA GLU A 25 -15.61 -10.55 -16.02
C GLU A 25 -14.23 -9.87 -15.92
N GLU A 26 -14.19 -8.55 -16.03
CA GLU A 26 -12.95 -7.77 -16.05
C GLU A 26 -12.44 -7.33 -14.68
N ILE A 27 -12.94 -7.93 -13.58
CA ILE A 27 -12.68 -7.41 -12.23
C ILE A 27 -11.17 -7.37 -11.89
N GLY A 28 -10.39 -8.32 -12.41
CA GLY A 28 -8.94 -8.36 -12.24
C GLY A 28 -8.20 -7.23 -12.95
N LYS A 29 -8.70 -6.74 -14.10
CA LYS A 29 -8.09 -5.61 -14.81
C LYS A 29 -8.13 -4.34 -13.96
N TYR A 30 -9.25 -4.07 -13.28
CA TYR A 30 -9.35 -2.92 -12.35
C TYR A 30 -8.33 -3.00 -11.22
N ASN A 31 -8.01 -4.20 -10.74
CA ASN A 31 -6.99 -4.38 -9.71
C ASN A 31 -5.62 -3.95 -10.24
N VAL A 32 -5.29 -4.35 -11.47
CA VAL A 32 -4.05 -3.93 -12.14
C VAL A 32 -3.99 -2.41 -12.31
N TRP A 33 -5.08 -1.79 -12.78
CA TRP A 33 -5.17 -0.33 -12.92
C TRP A 33 -4.96 0.40 -11.60
N LEU A 34 -5.60 -0.03 -10.51
CA LEU A 34 -5.41 0.56 -9.18
C LEU A 34 -3.95 0.47 -8.72
N ASN A 35 -3.29 -0.68 -8.91
CA ASN A 35 -1.89 -0.85 -8.56
C ASN A 35 -0.95 0.00 -9.43
N ALA A 36 -1.28 0.18 -10.71
CA ALA A 36 -0.51 1.03 -11.62
C ALA A 36 -0.60 2.51 -11.20
N ILE A 37 -1.81 2.99 -10.89
CA ILE A 37 -2.02 4.35 -10.36
C ILE A 37 -1.31 4.51 -9.02
N CYS A 38 -1.34 3.49 -8.15
CA CYS A 38 -0.63 3.51 -6.88
C CYS A 38 0.89 3.60 -7.09
N LEU A 39 1.46 2.84 -8.03
CA LEU A 39 2.88 2.93 -8.38
C LEU A 39 3.26 4.36 -8.82
N LEU A 40 2.46 4.99 -9.69
CA LEU A 40 2.68 6.39 -10.09
C LEU A 40 2.64 7.34 -8.89
N ALA A 41 1.70 7.14 -7.95
CA ALA A 41 1.64 7.91 -6.71
C ALA A 41 2.89 7.71 -5.83
N THR A 42 3.42 6.49 -5.75
CA THR A 42 4.68 6.23 -5.01
C THR A 42 5.90 6.86 -5.67
N ILE A 43 5.97 6.88 -7.00
CA ILE A 43 7.04 7.58 -7.74
C ILE A 43 6.96 9.09 -7.48
N TRP A 44 5.75 9.65 -7.51
CA TRP A 44 5.55 11.06 -7.15
C TRP A 44 5.97 11.36 -5.71
N LEU A 45 5.66 10.46 -4.78
CA LEU A 45 6.13 10.56 -3.40
C LEU A 45 7.66 10.52 -3.31
N ALA A 46 8.32 9.62 -4.04
CA ALA A 46 9.78 9.53 -4.09
C ALA A 46 10.43 10.81 -4.62
N ILE A 47 9.88 11.41 -5.68
CA ILE A 47 10.36 12.69 -6.21
C ILE A 47 10.27 13.79 -5.14
N ASN A 48 9.18 13.83 -4.36
CA ASN A 48 9.04 14.81 -3.28
C ASN A 48 10.10 14.62 -2.19
N VAL A 49 10.38 13.37 -1.79
CA VAL A 49 11.41 13.06 -0.78
C VAL A 49 12.81 13.39 -1.29
N LEU A 50 13.10 13.11 -2.57
CA LEU A 50 14.38 13.48 -3.18
C LEU A 50 14.61 14.99 -3.19
N ASN A 51 13.57 15.78 -3.45
CA ASN A 51 13.69 17.25 -3.52
C ASN A 51 13.66 17.96 -2.16
N GLN A 52 12.93 17.41 -1.18
CA GLN A 52 12.64 18.09 0.10
C GLN A 52 13.31 17.41 1.31
N GLY A 53 13.90 16.24 1.13
CA GLY A 53 14.40 15.39 2.21
C GLY A 53 13.27 14.68 2.94
N THR A 54 13.49 14.36 4.23
CA THR A 54 12.52 13.65 5.05
C THR A 54 11.22 14.43 5.23
N ILE A 55 10.10 13.81 4.86
CA ILE A 55 8.77 14.41 4.98
C ILE A 55 8.13 13.95 6.29
N LEU A 56 7.80 14.90 7.16
CA LEU A 56 7.12 14.67 8.44
C LEU A 56 5.72 15.28 8.43
N SER A 57 4.73 14.53 8.93
CA SER A 57 3.39 15.07 9.16
C SER A 57 3.37 15.98 10.39
N SER A 58 2.50 17.00 10.38
CA SER A 58 2.33 17.96 11.48
C SER A 58 2.03 17.30 12.84
N GLY A 59 1.34 16.15 12.83
CA GLY A 59 1.07 15.33 14.03
C GLY A 59 2.12 14.25 14.32
N LYS A 60 3.26 14.23 13.62
CA LYS A 60 4.32 13.20 13.69
C LYS A 60 3.84 11.75 13.47
N ALA A 61 2.64 11.54 12.94
CA ALA A 61 2.11 10.20 12.68
C ALA A 61 2.78 9.52 11.47
N PHE A 62 3.22 10.31 10.49
CA PHE A 62 3.89 9.81 9.29
C PHE A 62 5.28 10.40 9.17
N LEU A 63 6.26 9.52 8.91
CA LEU A 63 7.63 9.87 8.59
C LEU A 63 8.05 9.10 7.35
N ILE A 64 8.38 9.85 6.31
CA ILE A 64 8.78 9.29 5.02
C ILE A 64 10.17 9.83 4.72
N ASP A 65 11.16 9.00 4.97
CA ASP A 65 12.57 9.26 4.68
C ASP A 65 12.99 8.58 3.35
N PRO A 66 14.23 8.82 2.86
CA PRO A 66 14.71 8.21 1.63
C PRO A 66 14.74 6.67 1.65
N PHE A 67 14.86 6.04 2.82
CA PHE A 67 14.88 4.59 2.96
C PHE A 67 13.48 4.00 2.82
N ASN A 68 12.51 4.53 3.57
CA ASN A 68 11.13 4.09 3.54
C ASN A 68 10.51 4.34 2.16
N VAL A 69 10.78 5.49 1.52
CA VAL A 69 10.20 5.77 0.21
C VAL A 69 10.68 4.80 -0.87
N TYR A 70 11.93 4.34 -0.78
CA TYR A 70 12.44 3.28 -1.65
C TYR A 70 11.65 1.97 -1.46
N LEU A 71 11.42 1.55 -0.21
CA LEU A 71 10.64 0.35 0.10
C LEU A 71 9.18 0.46 -0.35
N ILE A 72 8.59 1.66 -0.25
CA ILE A 72 7.22 1.94 -0.70
C ILE A 72 7.12 1.76 -2.22
N VAL A 73 8.06 2.35 -2.99
CA VAL A 73 8.09 2.21 -4.45
C VAL A 73 8.32 0.76 -4.86
N LEU A 74 9.27 0.07 -4.22
CA LEU A 74 9.53 -1.35 -4.47
C LEU A 74 8.29 -2.21 -4.21
N THR A 75 7.60 -1.95 -3.09
CA THR A 75 6.36 -2.65 -2.73
C THR A 75 5.27 -2.40 -3.76
N ALA A 76 5.11 -1.17 -4.25
CA ALA A 76 4.14 -0.87 -5.30
C ALA A 76 4.49 -1.54 -6.64
N PHE A 77 5.79 -1.64 -6.97
CA PHE A 77 6.24 -2.32 -8.17
C PHE A 77 5.96 -3.84 -8.09
N VAL A 78 6.33 -4.49 -6.99
CA VAL A 78 6.06 -5.91 -6.75
C VAL A 78 4.55 -6.17 -6.67
N GLY A 79 3.79 -5.27 -6.06
CA GLY A 79 2.33 -5.30 -6.06
C GLY A 79 1.78 -5.31 -7.49
N LEU A 80 2.14 -4.31 -8.31
CA LEU A 80 1.70 -4.21 -9.69
C LEU A 80 2.01 -5.48 -10.49
N THR A 81 3.25 -5.98 -10.45
CA THR A 81 3.59 -7.21 -11.20
C THR A 81 2.80 -8.42 -10.69
N THR A 82 2.65 -8.58 -9.37
CA THR A 82 1.81 -9.62 -8.77
C THR A 82 0.35 -9.51 -9.25
N SER A 83 -0.19 -8.29 -9.37
CA SER A 83 -1.54 -8.07 -9.88
C SER A 83 -1.70 -8.46 -11.36
N ILE A 84 -0.66 -8.19 -12.17
CA ILE A 84 -0.63 -8.54 -13.60
C ILE A 84 -0.64 -10.06 -13.77
N PHE A 85 0.15 -10.80 -12.99
CA PHE A 85 0.21 -12.26 -13.07
C PHE A 85 -0.99 -12.95 -12.42
N SER A 86 -1.49 -12.45 -11.29
CA SER A 86 -2.61 -13.07 -10.58
C SER A 86 -3.96 -12.89 -11.28
N SER A 87 -4.16 -11.79 -12.01
CA SER A 87 -5.42 -11.52 -12.72
C SER A 87 -5.84 -12.64 -13.69
N PRO A 88 -5.03 -13.02 -14.70
CA PRO A 88 -5.41 -14.10 -15.63
C PRO A 88 -5.48 -15.46 -14.95
N TYR A 89 -4.63 -15.72 -13.93
CA TYR A 89 -4.67 -16.97 -13.18
C TYR A 89 -6.00 -17.14 -12.43
N MET A 90 -6.47 -16.10 -11.75
CA MET A 90 -7.74 -16.16 -11.02
C MET A 90 -8.95 -16.24 -11.95
N ALA A 91 -8.89 -15.61 -13.13
CA ALA A 91 -9.90 -15.79 -14.16
C ALA A 91 -9.96 -17.25 -14.63
N HIS A 92 -8.82 -17.86 -14.90
CA HIS A 92 -8.75 -19.27 -15.28
C HIS A 92 -9.29 -20.22 -14.19
N GLU A 93 -8.93 -20.00 -12.92
CA GLU A 93 -9.44 -20.81 -11.80
C GLU A 93 -10.96 -20.63 -11.58
N LYS A 94 -11.51 -19.45 -11.90
CA LYS A 94 -12.95 -19.22 -11.94
C LYS A 94 -13.60 -20.02 -13.06
N ASP A 95 -13.02 -20.03 -14.26
CA ASP A 95 -13.54 -20.77 -15.42
C ASP A 95 -13.55 -22.29 -15.18
N LEU A 96 -12.58 -22.80 -14.41
CA LEU A 96 -12.54 -24.19 -13.93
C LEU A 96 -13.59 -24.51 -12.86
N GLY A 97 -14.40 -23.54 -12.42
CA GLY A 97 -15.45 -23.71 -11.42
C GLY A 97 -14.96 -23.83 -9.97
N LYS A 98 -13.65 -23.66 -9.72
CA LYS A 98 -13.06 -23.76 -8.37
C LYS A 98 -13.30 -22.50 -7.54
N LEU A 99 -13.57 -21.37 -8.19
CA LEU A 99 -13.72 -20.07 -7.55
C LEU A 99 -15.06 -19.43 -7.89
N THR A 100 -15.88 -19.18 -6.87
CA THR A 100 -17.13 -18.43 -7.03
C THR A 100 -16.84 -16.95 -7.15
N ASP A 101 -17.73 -16.21 -7.81
CA ASP A 101 -17.58 -14.76 -7.97
C ASP A 101 -17.45 -14.00 -6.65
N ARG A 102 -18.17 -14.44 -5.61
CA ARG A 102 -18.07 -13.85 -4.28
C ARG A 102 -16.67 -14.01 -3.68
N ARG A 103 -16.04 -15.17 -3.87
CA ARG A 103 -14.67 -15.43 -3.41
C ARG A 103 -13.66 -14.62 -4.22
N LEU A 104 -13.89 -14.43 -5.51
CA LEU A 104 -13.03 -13.60 -6.37
C LEU A 104 -13.03 -12.13 -5.94
N LYS A 105 -14.19 -11.60 -5.56
CA LYS A 105 -14.32 -10.24 -5.01
C LYS A 105 -13.58 -10.08 -3.69
N LEU A 106 -13.78 -11.04 -2.78
CA LEU A 106 -13.09 -11.05 -1.50
C LEU A 106 -11.57 -11.11 -1.70
N TYR A 107 -11.09 -11.90 -2.66
CA TYR A 107 -9.67 -11.96 -3.02
C TYR A 107 -9.11 -10.58 -3.40
N TYR A 108 -9.74 -9.84 -4.33
CA TYR A 108 -9.24 -8.51 -4.72
C TYR A 108 -9.40 -7.47 -3.61
N SER A 109 -10.45 -7.56 -2.80
CA SER A 109 -10.60 -6.70 -1.62
C SER A 109 -9.50 -6.97 -0.59
N MET A 110 -9.16 -8.23 -0.33
CA MET A 110 -8.08 -8.61 0.58
C MET A 110 -6.72 -8.23 0.02
N TYR A 111 -6.51 -8.36 -1.29
CA TYR A 111 -5.31 -7.90 -1.97
C TYR A 111 -5.09 -6.40 -1.72
N GLN A 112 -6.12 -5.57 -1.93
CA GLN A 112 -6.04 -4.13 -1.67
C GLN A 112 -5.84 -3.82 -0.17
N GLY A 113 -6.48 -4.60 0.72
CA GLY A 113 -6.27 -4.51 2.16
C GLY A 113 -4.83 -4.80 2.59
N PHE A 114 -4.22 -5.83 1.99
CA PHE A 114 -2.82 -6.17 2.20
C PHE A 114 -1.90 -5.05 1.73
N MET A 115 -2.11 -4.51 0.52
CA MET A 115 -1.33 -3.38 0.01
C MET A 115 -1.46 -2.14 0.91
N LEU A 116 -2.67 -1.81 1.37
CA LEU A 116 -2.91 -0.72 2.31
C LEU A 116 -2.10 -0.91 3.60
N ALA A 117 -2.14 -2.11 4.19
CA ALA A 117 -1.42 -2.40 5.42
C ALA A 117 0.10 -2.26 5.23
N MET A 118 0.65 -2.77 4.11
CA MET A 118 2.06 -2.64 3.78
C MET A 118 2.47 -1.16 3.68
N TYR A 119 1.71 -0.33 2.97
CA TYR A 119 2.01 1.09 2.87
C TYR A 119 1.85 1.83 4.20
N LEU A 120 0.86 1.46 5.00
CA LEU A 120 0.64 2.05 6.32
C LEU A 120 1.83 1.77 7.24
N VAL A 121 2.33 0.53 7.27
CA VAL A 121 3.52 0.17 8.06
C VAL A 121 4.77 0.94 7.60
N LEU A 122 4.95 1.12 6.29
CA LEU A 122 6.12 1.81 5.75
C LEU A 122 6.05 3.36 5.87
N THR A 123 4.86 3.93 6.05
CA THR A 123 4.67 5.38 6.19
C THR A 123 4.48 5.83 7.62
N CYS A 124 3.92 4.96 8.47
CA CYS A 124 3.63 5.25 9.86
C CYS A 124 4.91 5.15 10.69
N ILE A 125 5.12 6.12 11.56
CA ILE A 125 6.19 6.04 12.52
C ILE A 125 5.75 5.06 13.63
N ALA A 126 6.48 3.96 13.83
CA ALA A 126 6.32 3.11 14.99
C ALA A 126 6.98 3.77 16.22
N HIS A 127 6.61 5.00 16.54
CA HIS A 127 6.99 5.59 17.82
C HIS A 127 6.02 5.05 18.88
N LEU A 128 6.25 3.81 19.29
CA LEU A 128 6.11 3.49 20.71
C LEU A 128 6.91 4.57 21.42
N ASN A 129 6.19 5.50 22.05
CA ASN A 129 6.76 6.46 22.96
C ASN A 129 7.62 5.63 23.91
N PRO A 130 8.97 5.67 23.87
CA PRO A 130 9.71 5.18 25.01
C PRO A 130 9.18 6.07 26.11
N LEU A 131 8.55 5.45 27.12
CA LEU A 131 8.22 6.07 28.38
C LEU A 131 9.21 7.21 28.60
N LYS A 132 8.69 8.44 28.76
CA LYS A 132 9.47 9.54 29.30
C LYS A 132 10.07 9.02 30.61
N LEU A 133 11.25 8.43 30.53
CA LEU A 133 12.03 8.07 31.69
C LEU A 133 12.58 9.41 32.17
N PRO A 134 12.18 9.86 33.36
CA PRO A 134 12.66 11.12 33.89
C PRO A 134 14.16 10.99 34.16
N GLY A 135 14.96 11.80 33.46
CA GLY A 135 16.30 12.20 33.87
C GLY A 135 17.44 11.18 33.72
N ASN A 136 18.48 11.61 33.01
CA ASN A 136 19.89 11.24 33.26
C ASN A 136 20.27 9.76 33.37
N ILE A 137 20.12 8.97 32.29
CA ILE A 137 21.02 7.82 32.10
C ILE A 137 21.52 7.82 30.65
N LEU A 138 22.77 8.28 30.53
CA LEU A 138 23.85 7.88 29.61
C LEU A 138 23.45 7.08 28.35
N PHE A 139 23.75 7.58 27.15
CA PHE A 139 25.04 7.28 26.47
C PHE A 139 25.47 5.82 26.66
N PHE A 140 25.21 4.94 25.69
CA PHE A 140 26.00 3.76 25.28
C PHE A 140 25.07 2.71 24.64
N ALA A 141 25.08 2.63 23.32
CA ALA A 141 25.19 1.39 22.57
C ALA A 141 25.32 1.74 21.08
N VAL A 142 26.57 1.67 20.62
CA VAL A 142 27.07 1.33 19.27
C VAL A 142 26.18 1.65 18.07
#